data_AF-A0A3M6K4E6-F1
#
_entry.id   AF-A0A3M6K4E6-F1
#
_cell.length_a   1.000
_cell.length_b   1.000
_cell.length_c   1.000
_cell.angle_alpha   90.00
_cell.angle_beta   90.00
_cell.angle_gamma   90.00
#
_symmetry.space_group_name_H-M   'P 1'
#
loop_
_entity.id
_entity.type
_entity.pdbx_description
1 polymer ?
#
loop_
_entity_poly.entity_id
_entity_poly.type
_entity_poly.pdbx_seq_one_letter_code
_entity_poly.pdbx_strand_id
1 'polypeptide(L)'
;MIRLYNVLREFLYLSNPEEPQLATPETEITEGEVDANLGLNKALDTYRKLIEKKDGAEPLSEKDQAALENRIKEIEDREVVEKIEDHDPVEIPCEKGKITIGPPTLTRFEQARIMGARALQLSLGAPPFITIPKSARISLDISMEELEKKVIPITIRRVLPNGDYQNIPIDYFL
;
A
#
# COMPACT_ATOMS: atom_id res chain seq x y z
N MET A 1 -35.27 -2.85 23.64
CA MET A 1 -34.93 -1.68 22.82
C MET A 1 -33.68 -1.96 21.96
N ILE A 2 -33.68 -3.02 21.14
CA ILE A 2 -32.55 -3.50 20.31
C ILE A 2 -33.06 -3.93 18.90
N ARG A 3 -34.06 -3.23 18.35
CA ARG A 3 -34.65 -3.56 17.04
C ARG A 3 -34.83 -2.35 16.12
N LEU A 4 -33.90 -1.39 16.16
CA LEU A 4 -33.90 -0.26 15.21
C LEU A 4 -32.61 -0.15 14.37
N TYR A 5 -31.52 -0.84 14.72
CA TYR A 5 -30.23 -0.66 14.04
C TYR A 5 -30.03 -1.54 12.79
N ASN A 6 -30.86 -2.57 12.58
CA ASN A 6 -30.72 -3.46 11.41
C ASN A 6 -31.59 -3.06 10.20
N VAL A 7 -32.55 -2.13 10.35
CA VAL A 7 -33.39 -1.67 9.23
C VAL A 7 -32.71 -0.56 8.44
N LEU A 8 -31.84 0.24 9.08
CA LEU A 8 -31.08 1.30 8.45
C LEU A 8 -29.87 0.82 7.63
N ARG A 9 -29.48 -0.47 7.76
CA ARG A 9 -28.34 -1.04 7.04
C ARG A 9 -28.70 -1.62 5.68
N GLU A 10 -29.98 -1.94 5.43
CA GLU A 10 -30.47 -2.34 4.10
C GLU A 10 -30.86 -1.15 3.22
N PHE A 11 -31.32 -0.03 3.81
CA PHE A 11 -31.76 1.14 3.03
C PHE A 11 -30.62 1.95 2.38
N LEU A 12 -29.39 1.81 2.87
CA LEU A 12 -28.25 2.55 2.31
C LEU A 12 -27.67 1.93 1.03
N TYR A 13 -28.12 0.74 0.63
CA TYR A 13 -27.60 0.01 -0.53
C TYR A 13 -28.42 0.17 -1.82
N LEU A 14 -29.51 0.95 -1.79
CA LEU A 14 -30.40 1.16 -2.94
C LEU A 14 -30.41 2.61 -3.47
N SER A 15 -29.52 3.49 -2.99
CA SER A 15 -29.28 4.79 -3.62
C SER A 15 -28.10 4.70 -4.56
N ASN A 16 -28.39 4.61 -5.86
CA ASN A 16 -27.43 4.78 -6.95
C ASN A 16 -26.51 5.98 -6.67
N PRO A 17 -25.18 5.83 -6.67
CA PRO A 17 -24.30 6.97 -6.79
C PRO A 17 -24.34 7.42 -8.25
N GLU A 18 -24.98 8.56 -8.52
CA GLU A 18 -24.52 9.38 -9.65
C GLU A 18 -23.10 9.83 -9.31
N GLU A 19 -22.11 9.18 -9.92
CA GLU A 19 -20.74 9.65 -9.88
C GLU A 19 -20.65 11.03 -10.55
N PRO A 20 -19.94 12.00 -9.95
CA PRO A 20 -19.74 13.30 -10.59
C PRO A 20 -18.90 13.09 -11.86
N GLN A 21 -19.51 13.38 -13.01
CA GLN A 21 -18.82 13.37 -14.29
C GLN A 21 -17.66 14.38 -14.24
N LEU A 22 -16.42 13.88 -14.24
CA LEU A 22 -15.26 14.72 -14.57
C LEU A 22 -15.42 15.13 -16.04
N ALA A 23 -15.60 16.43 -16.28
CA ALA A 23 -15.55 17.00 -17.61
C ALA A 23 -14.13 16.86 -18.18
N THR A 24 -13.86 15.78 -18.90
CA THR A 24 -12.81 15.73 -19.91
C THR A 24 -13.24 16.59 -21.09
N PRO A 25 -12.36 17.44 -21.65
CA PRO A 25 -12.72 18.27 -22.80
C PRO A 25 -13.11 17.38 -23.97
N GLU A 26 -14.31 17.61 -24.50
CA GLU A 26 -14.83 16.96 -25.70
C GLU A 26 -13.77 17.10 -26.80
N THR A 27 -13.19 15.96 -27.20
CA THR A 27 -12.36 15.90 -28.39
C THR A 27 -13.30 15.48 -29.51
N GLU A 28 -13.51 16.39 -30.47
CA GLU A 28 -14.35 16.19 -31.65
C GLU A 28 -14.04 14.83 -32.30
N ILE A 29 -15.06 13.98 -32.39
CA ILE A 29 -14.99 12.69 -33.07
C ILE A 29 -14.95 12.99 -34.56
N THR A 30 -13.76 12.93 -35.14
CA THR A 30 -13.60 12.83 -36.60
C THR A 30 -13.80 11.37 -36.99
N GLU A 31 -14.73 11.13 -37.92
CA GLU A 31 -15.00 9.82 -38.50
C GLU A 31 -13.74 9.30 -39.21
N GLY A 32 -13.01 8.42 -38.53
CA GLY A 32 -11.84 7.71 -39.01
C GLY A 32 -11.69 6.42 -38.21
N GLU A 33 -11.35 5.33 -38.90
CA GLU A 33 -11.30 3.94 -38.41
C GLU A 33 -10.98 3.81 -36.91
N VAL A 34 -11.92 3.20 -36.16
CA VAL A 34 -11.79 3.01 -34.72
C VAL A 34 -10.76 1.90 -34.47
N ASP A 35 -9.50 2.30 -34.31
CA ASP A 35 -8.40 1.41 -33.97
C ASP A 35 -8.73 0.63 -32.68
N ALA A 36 -8.61 -0.69 -32.74
CA ALA A 36 -9.04 -1.61 -31.69
C ALA A 36 -8.39 -1.37 -30.31
N ASN A 37 -7.25 -0.66 -30.25
CA ASN A 37 -6.50 -0.39 -29.02
C ASN A 37 -5.97 1.06 -28.96
N LEU A 38 -6.86 2.05 -28.92
CA LEU A 38 -6.52 3.49 -28.82
C LEU A 38 -5.49 3.80 -27.70
N GLY A 39 -5.55 3.09 -26.57
CA GLY A 39 -4.62 3.26 -25.45
C GLY A 39 -3.20 2.77 -25.75
N LEU A 40 -3.06 1.64 -26.43
CA LEU A 40 -1.77 1.05 -26.81
C LEU A 40 -1.07 1.92 -27.86
N ASN A 41 -1.80 2.35 -28.89
CA ASN A 41 -1.27 3.20 -29.96
C ASN A 41 -0.76 4.54 -29.40
N LYS A 42 -1.52 5.14 -28.47
CA LYS A 42 -1.09 6.36 -27.77
C LYS A 42 0.18 6.16 -26.95
N ALA A 43 0.33 5.00 -26.29
CA ALA A 43 1.53 4.66 -25.53
C ALA A 43 2.76 4.48 -26.43
N LEU A 44 2.61 3.78 -27.57
CA LEU A 44 3.68 3.57 -28.55
C LEU A 44 4.18 4.90 -29.17
N ASP A 45 3.27 5.82 -29.48
CA ASP A 45 3.62 7.14 -30.00
C ASP A 45 4.35 8.00 -28.96
N THR A 46 3.95 7.93 -27.69
CA THR A 46 4.71 8.59 -26.62
C THR A 46 6.09 8.00 -26.45
N TYR A 47 6.24 6.68 -26.62
CA TYR A 47 7.52 5.98 -26.53
C TYR A 47 8.48 6.43 -27.64
N ARG A 48 7.99 6.53 -28.89
CA ARG A 48 8.74 7.09 -30.04
C ARG A 48 9.23 8.51 -29.74
N LYS A 49 8.32 9.39 -29.32
CA LYS A 49 8.62 10.80 -29.01
C LYS A 49 9.64 10.97 -27.88
N LEU A 50 9.62 10.11 -26.87
CA LEU A 50 10.57 10.16 -25.76
C LEU A 50 12.00 9.82 -26.20
N ILE A 51 12.16 8.88 -27.13
CA ILE A 51 13.46 8.44 -27.63
C ILE A 51 14.05 9.49 -28.59
N GLU A 52 13.24 10.00 -29.51
CA GLU A 52 13.63 11.11 -30.40
C GLU A 52 14.01 12.38 -29.62
N LYS A 53 13.36 12.65 -28.49
CA LYS A 53 13.63 13.83 -27.64
C LYS A 53 14.85 13.65 -26.73
N LYS A 54 15.24 12.41 -26.40
CA LYS A 54 16.38 12.13 -25.51
C LYS A 54 17.72 12.39 -26.19
N ASP A 55 17.79 12.23 -27.52
CA ASP A 55 19.03 12.32 -28.30
C ASP A 55 19.23 13.66 -29.02
N GLY A 56 18.47 14.69 -28.65
CA GLY A 56 18.78 16.11 -28.92
C GLY A 56 19.58 16.43 -30.19
N ALA A 57 18.92 16.35 -31.34
CA ALA A 57 19.27 17.00 -32.63
C ALA A 57 20.04 16.21 -33.72
N GLU A 58 20.33 14.92 -33.56
CA GLU A 58 20.79 14.08 -34.68
C GLU A 58 19.72 13.04 -35.08
N PRO A 59 19.43 12.84 -36.38
CA PRO A 59 18.55 11.76 -36.80
C PRO A 59 19.17 10.43 -36.34
N LEU A 60 18.40 9.60 -35.62
CA LEU A 60 18.85 8.29 -35.15
C LEU A 60 19.53 7.54 -36.30
N SER A 61 20.63 6.84 -36.00
CA SER A 61 21.26 5.93 -36.96
C SER A 61 20.23 4.90 -37.44
N GLU A 62 20.33 4.45 -38.70
CA GLU A 62 19.46 3.38 -39.25
C GLU A 62 19.41 2.13 -38.34
N LYS A 63 20.51 1.87 -37.63
CA LYS A 63 20.61 0.77 -36.66
C LYS A 63 19.78 0.99 -35.40
N ASP A 64 19.70 2.23 -34.91
CA ASP A 64 18.96 2.59 -33.70
C ASP A 64 17.46 2.69 -34.00
N GLN A 65 17.10 3.13 -35.21
CA GLN A 65 15.72 3.09 -35.72
C GLN A 65 15.22 1.64 -35.85
N ALA A 66 16.03 0.74 -36.42
CA ALA A 66 15.67 -0.67 -36.51
C ALA A 66 15.49 -1.32 -35.11
N ALA A 67 16.34 -0.95 -34.14
CA ALA A 67 16.21 -1.42 -32.76
C ALA A 67 14.94 -0.89 -32.08
N LEU A 68 14.58 0.37 -32.35
CA LEU A 68 13.35 1.00 -31.85
C LEU A 68 12.10 0.32 -32.40
N GLU A 69 12.05 0.07 -33.71
CA GLU A 69 10.93 -0.62 -34.36
C GLU A 69 10.76 -2.05 -33.87
N ASN A 70 11.85 -2.80 -33.70
CA ASN A 70 11.81 -4.15 -33.14
C ASN A 70 11.22 -4.16 -31.73
N ARG A 71 11.56 -3.15 -30.91
CA ARG A 71 11.06 -3.02 -29.55
C ARG A 71 9.59 -2.59 -29.49
N ILE A 72 9.14 -1.79 -30.45
CA ILE A 72 7.73 -1.40 -30.59
C ILE A 72 6.88 -2.62 -30.96
N LYS A 73 7.34 -3.44 -31.92
CA LYS A 73 6.67 -4.71 -32.28
C LYS A 73 6.58 -5.64 -31.07
N GLU A 74 7.66 -5.76 -30.30
CA GLU A 74 7.66 -6.54 -29.06
C GLU A 74 6.67 -6.02 -28.01
N ILE A 75 6.37 -4.71 -27.99
CA ILE A 75 5.36 -4.13 -27.07
C ILE A 75 3.95 -4.38 -27.61
N GLU A 76 3.75 -4.27 -28.92
CA GLU A 76 2.48 -4.51 -29.60
C GLU A 76 2.03 -5.98 -29.50
N ASP A 77 2.99 -6.90 -29.58
CA ASP A 77 2.75 -8.35 -29.48
C ASP A 77 2.45 -8.82 -28.05
N ARG A 78 2.59 -7.96 -27.02
CA ARG A 78 2.30 -8.35 -25.63
C ARG A 78 0.80 -8.38 -25.40
N GLU A 79 0.33 -9.49 -24.82
CA GLU A 79 -1.06 -9.63 -24.39
C GLU A 79 -1.38 -8.61 -23.27
N VAL A 80 -2.47 -7.87 -23.46
CA VAL A 80 -3.00 -6.96 -22.44
C VAL A 80 -3.71 -7.82 -21.39
N VAL A 81 -3.10 -7.93 -20.21
CA VAL A 81 -3.70 -8.66 -19.08
C VAL A 81 -4.80 -7.78 -18.45
N GLU A 82 -6.07 -8.09 -18.73
CA GLU A 82 -7.23 -7.38 -18.15
C GLU A 82 -7.58 -7.83 -16.73
N LYS A 83 -7.16 -9.05 -16.34
CA LYS A 83 -7.45 -9.60 -15.03
C LYS A 83 -6.32 -9.27 -14.06
N ILE A 84 -6.64 -8.46 -13.05
CA ILE A 84 -5.83 -8.37 -11.84
C ILE A 84 -5.97 -9.72 -11.16
N GLU A 85 -4.88 -10.48 -11.05
CA GLU A 85 -4.88 -11.71 -10.26
C GLU A 85 -5.12 -11.35 -8.79
N ASP A 86 -6.09 -12.01 -8.15
CA ASP A 86 -6.33 -11.84 -6.72
C ASP A 86 -5.12 -12.37 -5.95
N HIS A 87 -4.41 -11.47 -5.26
CA HIS A 87 -3.23 -11.83 -4.46
C HIS A 87 -3.65 -12.39 -3.10
N ASP A 88 -3.28 -13.63 -2.83
CA ASP A 88 -3.46 -14.23 -1.50
C ASP A 88 -2.39 -13.70 -0.53
N PRO A 89 -2.75 -13.17 0.66
CA PRO A 89 -1.80 -12.67 1.64
C PRO A 89 -0.74 -13.70 2.07
N VAL A 90 0.55 -13.42 1.80
CA VAL A 90 1.68 -14.26 2.21
C VAL A 90 2.46 -13.62 3.37
N GLU A 91 2.97 -14.46 4.27
CA GLU A 91 3.88 -14.00 5.33
C GLU A 91 5.31 -13.87 4.79
N ILE A 92 5.87 -12.66 4.90
CA ILE A 92 7.27 -12.37 4.58
C ILE A 92 8.13 -12.69 5.81
N PRO A 93 9.03 -13.69 5.74
CA PRO A 93 9.85 -14.06 6.89
C PRO A 93 10.82 -12.94 7.29
N CYS A 94 11.02 -12.76 8.59
CA CYS A 94 12.08 -11.89 9.11
C CYS A 94 13.44 -12.60 9.00
N GLU A 95 14.18 -12.41 7.91
CA GLU A 95 15.52 -12.97 7.77
C GLU A 95 16.52 -12.23 8.68
N LYS A 96 17.19 -12.97 9.58
CA LYS A 96 18.33 -12.52 10.41
C LYS A 96 18.05 -11.27 11.26
N GLY A 97 16.83 -11.10 11.76
CA GLY A 97 16.47 -9.95 12.62
C GLY A 97 16.39 -8.62 11.88
N LYS A 98 16.33 -8.64 10.54
CA LYS A 98 16.13 -7.44 9.73
C LYS A 98 14.65 -7.25 9.43
N ILE A 99 14.18 -6.03 9.66
CA ILE A 99 12.84 -5.60 9.30
C ILE A 99 12.83 -5.30 7.79
N THR A 100 11.98 -6.00 7.04
CA THR A 100 11.87 -5.85 5.59
C THR A 100 10.81 -4.81 5.24
N ILE A 101 9.68 -4.80 5.98
CA ILE A 101 8.57 -3.89 5.75
C ILE A 101 8.69 -2.66 6.66
N GLY A 102 8.85 -1.49 6.04
CA GLY A 102 8.85 -0.20 6.74
C GLY A 102 10.16 0.13 7.46
N PRO A 103 10.19 1.19 8.30
CA PRO A 103 11.39 1.63 8.99
C PRO A 103 11.82 0.65 10.09
N PRO A 104 13.13 0.55 10.41
CA PRO A 104 13.63 -0.35 11.46
C PRO A 104 13.29 0.10 12.88
N THR A 105 12.71 1.29 13.05
CA THR A 105 12.28 1.85 14.34
C THR A 105 10.76 1.70 14.52
N LEU A 106 10.32 1.72 15.78
CA LEU A 106 8.90 1.80 16.12
C LEU A 106 8.33 3.14 15.65
N THR A 107 7.26 3.10 14.88
CA THR A 107 6.54 4.31 14.50
C THR A 107 5.78 4.87 15.69
N ARG A 108 5.53 6.19 15.69
CA ARG A 108 4.74 6.85 16.75
C ARG A 108 3.34 6.24 16.91
N PHE A 109 2.76 5.73 15.83
CA PHE A 109 1.44 5.08 15.86
C PHE A 109 1.50 3.70 16.48
N GLU A 110 2.52 2.89 16.13
CA GLU A 110 2.76 1.58 16.75
C GLU A 110 3.03 1.75 18.24
N GLN A 111 3.91 2.68 18.61
CA GLN A 111 4.23 2.98 20.00
C GLN A 111 2.97 3.38 20.80
N ALA A 112 2.17 4.30 20.26
CA ALA A 112 0.91 4.74 20.88
C ALA A 112 -0.10 3.59 21.02
N ARG A 113 -0.19 2.72 20.01
CA ARG A 113 -1.11 1.57 20.04
C ARG A 113 -0.70 0.55 21.10
N ILE A 114 0.60 0.27 21.21
CA ILE A 114 1.16 -0.67 22.18
C ILE A 114 0.95 -0.17 23.61
N MET A 115 1.35 1.07 23.91
CA MET A 115 1.16 1.64 25.24
C MET A 115 -0.32 1.70 25.63
N GLY A 116 -1.20 2.05 24.69
CA GLY A 116 -2.64 2.12 24.95
C GLY A 116 -3.24 0.74 25.27
N ALA A 117 -2.91 -0.27 24.47
CA ALA A 117 -3.36 -1.64 24.71
C ALA A 117 -2.79 -2.20 26.03
N ARG A 118 -1.51 -1.93 26.32
CA ARG A 118 -0.87 -2.41 27.55
C ARG A 118 -1.40 -1.71 28.79
N ALA A 119 -1.61 -0.39 28.75
CA ALA A 119 -2.24 0.36 29.82
C ALA A 119 -3.65 -0.16 30.13
N LEU A 120 -4.42 -0.53 29.09
CA LEU A 120 -5.72 -1.17 29.26
C LEU A 120 -5.57 -2.52 29.97
N GLN A 121 -4.65 -3.39 29.56
CA GLN A 121 -4.40 -4.67 30.24
C GLN A 121 -4.09 -4.47 31.73
N LEU A 122 -3.20 -3.53 32.06
CA LEU A 122 -2.85 -3.21 33.44
C LEU A 122 -4.05 -2.69 34.25
N SER A 123 -4.91 -1.86 33.63
CA SER A 123 -6.14 -1.40 34.27
C SER A 123 -7.14 -2.53 34.57
N LEU A 124 -7.11 -3.61 33.78
CA LEU A 124 -7.90 -4.83 33.99
C LEU A 124 -7.25 -5.79 34.99
N GLY A 125 -6.15 -5.40 35.64
CA GLY A 125 -5.46 -6.19 36.66
C GLY A 125 -4.43 -7.19 36.11
N ALA A 126 -4.00 -7.04 34.85
CA ALA A 126 -2.90 -7.84 34.33
C ALA A 126 -1.60 -7.56 35.12
N PRO A 127 -0.75 -8.58 35.34
CA PRO A 127 0.50 -8.40 36.06
C PRO A 127 1.50 -7.56 35.24
N PRO A 128 2.22 -6.60 35.86
CA PRO A 128 3.33 -5.91 35.23
C PRO A 128 4.56 -6.81 35.12
N PHE A 129 5.34 -6.64 34.05
CA PHE A 129 6.62 -7.34 33.81
C PHE A 129 7.81 -6.66 34.48
N ILE A 130 7.61 -5.44 34.98
CA ILE A 130 8.61 -4.66 35.71
C ILE A 130 8.18 -4.45 37.16
N THR A 131 9.14 -4.15 38.01
CA THR A 131 8.84 -3.61 39.34
C THR A 131 8.20 -2.23 39.19
N ILE A 132 7.03 -2.02 39.80
CA ILE A 132 6.29 -0.76 39.71
C ILE A 132 7.14 0.36 40.33
N PRO A 133 7.55 1.38 39.54
CA PRO A 133 8.34 2.48 40.07
C PRO A 133 7.47 3.34 40.98
N LYS A 134 8.08 3.93 42.03
CA LYS A 134 7.37 4.79 42.99
C LYS A 134 6.77 6.05 42.35
N SER A 135 7.25 6.44 41.17
CA SER A 135 6.78 7.58 40.38
C SER A 135 5.51 7.29 39.58
N ALA A 136 5.23 6.02 39.25
CA ALA A 136 4.07 5.66 38.44
C ALA A 136 2.78 5.87 39.23
N ARG A 137 1.87 6.67 38.68
CA ARG A 137 0.54 6.91 39.25
C ARG A 137 -0.56 6.27 38.43
N ILE A 138 -0.34 6.13 37.12
CA ILE A 138 -1.32 5.65 36.16
C ILE A 138 -0.78 4.40 35.47
N SER A 139 -1.66 3.49 35.04
CA SER A 139 -1.30 2.32 34.23
C SER A 139 -0.51 2.67 32.97
N LEU A 140 -0.74 3.87 32.43
CA LEU A 140 0.00 4.38 31.28
C LEU A 140 1.49 4.55 31.60
N ASP A 141 1.84 5.10 32.76
CA ASP A 141 3.23 5.31 33.18
C ASP A 141 3.99 3.97 33.24
N ILE A 142 3.33 2.93 33.78
CA ILE A 142 3.88 1.57 33.85
C ILE A 142 4.08 1.01 32.43
N SER A 143 3.09 1.21 31.54
CA SER A 143 3.19 0.72 30.15
C SER A 143 4.29 1.40 29.35
N MET A 144 4.58 2.69 29.61
CA MET A 144 5.68 3.40 28.96
C MET A 144 7.03 2.80 29.39
N GLU A 145 7.22 2.59 30.69
CA GLU A 145 8.43 1.98 31.25
C GLU A 145 8.65 0.53 30.78
N GLU A 146 7.57 -0.25 30.64
CA GLU A 146 7.65 -1.61 30.09
C GLU A 146 8.04 -1.61 28.60
N LEU A 147 7.52 -0.64 27.84
CA LEU A 147 7.82 -0.49 26.42
C LEU A 147 9.27 -0.03 26.20
N GLU A 148 9.76 0.90 27.01
CA GLU A 148 11.16 1.36 26.98
C GLU A 148 12.15 0.23 27.27
N LYS A 149 11.80 -0.67 28.20
CA LYS A 149 12.60 -1.86 28.52
C LYS A 149 12.38 -3.02 27.53
N LYS A 150 11.48 -2.87 26.55
CA LYS A 150 11.11 -3.89 25.55
C LYS A 150 10.72 -5.24 26.18
N VAL A 151 10.11 -5.24 27.36
CA VAL A 151 9.74 -6.48 28.09
C VAL A 151 8.32 -6.96 27.78
N ILE A 152 7.56 -6.22 26.97
CA ILE A 152 6.19 -6.57 26.61
C ILE A 152 6.23 -7.68 25.55
N PRO A 153 5.66 -8.88 25.80
CA PRO A 153 5.69 -9.98 24.85
C PRO A 153 4.65 -9.76 23.74
N ILE A 154 5.00 -8.92 22.76
CA ILE A 154 4.15 -8.58 21.62
C ILE A 154 4.91 -8.68 20.29
N THR A 155 4.12 -8.91 19.24
CA THR A 155 4.60 -8.96 17.85
C THR A 155 3.78 -7.99 17.03
N ILE A 156 4.44 -7.17 16.23
CA ILE A 156 3.81 -6.16 15.38
C ILE A 156 3.66 -6.75 13.98
N ARG A 157 2.43 -6.77 13.47
CA ARG A 157 2.16 -7.14 12.08
C ARG A 157 2.10 -5.90 11.21
N ARG A 158 3.04 -5.76 10.26
CA ARG A 158 2.96 -4.75 9.20
C ARG A 158 2.40 -5.39 7.94
N VAL A 159 1.45 -4.72 7.29
CA VAL A 159 0.73 -5.22 6.11
C VAL A 159 0.98 -4.27 4.94
N LEU A 160 1.29 -4.83 3.77
CA LEU A 160 1.46 -4.12 2.51
C LEU A 160 0.10 -3.94 1.80
N PRO A 161 0.00 -3.01 0.83
CA PRO A 161 -1.24 -2.79 0.07
C PRO A 161 -1.75 -4.03 -0.68
N ASN A 162 -0.84 -4.96 -1.04
CA ASN A 162 -1.21 -6.23 -1.66
C ASN A 162 -1.76 -7.26 -0.65
N GLY A 163 -1.68 -7.00 0.65
CA GLY A 163 -2.14 -7.90 1.71
C GLY A 163 -1.02 -8.71 2.36
N ASP A 164 0.18 -8.77 1.78
CA ASP A 164 1.33 -9.42 2.39
C ASP A 164 1.67 -8.80 3.73
N TYR A 165 2.17 -9.62 4.66
CA TYR A 165 2.47 -9.14 5.99
C TYR A 165 3.76 -9.69 6.56
N GLN A 166 4.33 -8.94 7.49
CA GLN A 166 5.51 -9.35 8.26
C GLN A 166 5.19 -9.22 9.75
N ASN A 167 5.42 -10.32 10.49
CA ASN A 167 5.33 -10.36 11.94
C ASN A 167 6.70 -10.03 12.54
N ILE A 168 6.82 -8.90 13.24
CA ILE A 168 8.06 -8.35 13.77
C ILE A 168 8.01 -8.36 15.31
N PRO A 169 8.83 -9.18 15.99
CA PRO A 169 8.97 -9.13 17.45
C PRO A 169 9.51 -7.78 17.93
N ILE A 170 9.10 -7.36 19.13
CA ILE A 170 9.52 -6.06 19.69
C ILE A 170 11.05 -5.94 19.85
N ASP A 171 11.72 -7.07 20.08
CA ASP A 171 13.16 -7.18 20.29
C ASP A 171 13.99 -6.79 19.06
N TYR A 172 13.39 -6.82 17.86
CA TYR A 172 14.08 -6.55 16.60
C TYR A 172 14.12 -5.06 16.26
N PHE A 173 13.32 -4.23 16.93
CA PHE A 173 13.35 -2.79 16.74
C PHE A 173 14.59 -2.18 17.41
N LEU A 174 15.21 -1.20 16.74
CA LEU A 174 16.33 -0.42 17.28
C LEU A 174 15.87 0.41 18.48
#